data_AF-A0A494Y5D4-F1
#
_entry.id   AF-A0A494Y5D4-F1
#
_cell.length_a   1.000
_cell.length_b   1.000
_cell.length_c   1.000
_cell.angle_alpha   90.00
_cell.angle_beta   90.00
_cell.angle_gamma   90.00
#
_symmetry.space_group_name_H-M   'P 1'
#
loop_
_entity.id
_entity.type
_entity.pdbx_description
1 polymer ?
#
loop_
_entity_poly.entity_id
_entity_poly.type
_entity_poly.pdbx_seq_one_letter_code
_entity_poly.pdbx_strand_id
1 'polypeptide(L)'
;MLQTRLNKARLIEAQMEAVRASSVLEAERASKDAQSRFLAMLTHELRAPLSALRLCLAGLPKAGNLRRYAEAAVVQIDTVIERCDLASRFDDGKLAVAKTWCALHELVSDVLVQRPHGERIAFDHDYDPSIVMQSDPALLKTILDNLTGNALKYSPPDTPILLTAHRQIRDAQQGVCIRVENQIAGPAMRPNPERVFSKYYRAPLAQRSTGSGLGLYIARGMSALLGGDIRYISDQPNVIFEVWIPA
;
A
#
# COMPACT_ATOMS: atom_id res chain seq x y z
N MET A 1 -36.98 45.44 -1.65
CA MET A 1 -37.63 44.30 -0.95
C MET A 1 -37.53 42.97 -1.70
N LEU A 2 -37.77 42.91 -3.02
CA LEU A 2 -37.74 41.66 -3.79
C LEU A 2 -36.32 41.03 -3.88
N GLN A 3 -35.29 41.83 -4.18
CA GLN A 3 -33.88 41.39 -4.22
C GLN A 3 -33.39 40.82 -2.88
N THR A 4 -33.79 41.43 -1.76
CA THR A 4 -33.41 40.98 -0.42
C THR A 4 -34.00 39.60 -0.09
N ARG A 5 -35.25 39.33 -0.52
CA ARG A 5 -35.88 38.01 -0.38
C ARG A 5 -35.21 36.97 -1.28
N LEU A 6 -34.85 37.35 -2.51
CA LEU A 6 -34.15 36.47 -3.45
C LEU A 6 -32.74 36.08 -2.95
N ASN A 7 -31.99 37.03 -2.40
CA ASN A 7 -30.69 36.77 -1.80
C ASN A 7 -30.79 35.88 -0.54
N LYS A 8 -31.82 36.09 0.29
CA LYS A 8 -32.06 35.26 1.48
C LYS A 8 -32.46 33.83 1.10
N ALA A 9 -33.28 33.65 0.06
CA ALA A 9 -33.64 32.32 -0.46
C ALA A 9 -32.42 31.56 -1.01
N ARG A 10 -31.58 32.22 -1.82
CA ARG A 10 -30.32 31.63 -2.32
C ARG A 10 -29.34 31.23 -1.22
N LEU A 11 -29.25 32.05 -0.16
CA LEU A 11 -28.39 31.73 0.98
C LEU A 11 -28.88 30.49 1.75
N ILE A 12 -30.19 30.37 1.95
CA ILE A 12 -30.79 29.20 2.61
C ILE A 12 -30.60 27.95 1.76
N GLU A 13 -30.77 28.06 0.44
CA GLU A 13 -30.56 26.94 -0.50
C GLU A 13 -29.10 26.46 -0.48
N ALA A 14 -28.13 27.38 -0.56
CA ALA A 14 -26.71 27.06 -0.45
C ALA A 14 -26.34 26.44 0.91
N GLN A 15 -26.93 26.91 2.01
CA GLN A 15 -26.73 26.31 3.33
C GLN A 15 -27.32 24.90 3.42
N MET A 16 -28.52 24.68 2.86
CA MET A 16 -29.12 23.35 2.82
C MET A 16 -28.30 22.37 1.96
N GLU A 17 -27.75 22.84 0.84
CA GLU A 17 -26.89 22.04 -0.02
C GLU A 17 -25.56 21.70 0.67
N ALA A 18 -24.94 22.65 1.38
CA ALA A 18 -23.74 22.41 2.18
C ALA A 18 -23.99 21.42 3.32
N VAL A 19 -25.12 21.52 4.03
CA VAL A 19 -25.50 20.58 5.10
C VAL A 19 -25.73 19.18 4.53
N ARG A 20 -26.41 19.05 3.38
CA ARG A 20 -26.60 17.76 2.70
C ARG A 20 -25.29 17.15 2.22
N ALA A 21 -24.39 17.96 1.66
CA ALA A 21 -23.08 17.50 1.25
C ALA A 21 -22.26 17.01 2.46
N SER A 22 -22.29 17.74 3.57
CA SER A 22 -21.62 17.34 4.82
C SER A 22 -22.20 16.04 5.38
N SER A 23 -23.53 15.89 5.42
CA SER A 23 -24.15 14.68 5.96
C SER A 23 -23.88 13.44 5.11
N VAL A 24 -23.86 13.58 3.78
CA VAL A 24 -23.47 12.50 2.86
C VAL A 24 -22.01 12.10 3.08
N LEU A 25 -21.10 13.07 3.22
CA LEU A 25 -19.69 12.81 3.50
C LEU A 25 -19.49 12.12 4.87
N GLU A 26 -20.22 12.55 5.90
CA GLU A 26 -20.18 11.92 7.23
C GLU A 26 -20.70 10.49 7.21
N ALA A 27 -21.83 10.25 6.52
CA ALA A 27 -22.37 8.90 6.36
C ALA A 27 -21.42 7.99 5.59
N GLU A 28 -20.77 8.50 4.53
CA GLU A 28 -19.77 7.75 3.77
C GLU A 28 -18.53 7.43 4.61
N ARG A 29 -18.05 8.39 5.42
CA ARG A 29 -16.95 8.18 6.37
C ARG A 29 -17.31 7.14 7.43
N ALA A 30 -18.48 7.27 8.06
CA ALA A 30 -18.95 6.34 9.07
C ALA A 30 -19.09 4.91 8.51
N SER A 31 -19.57 4.79 7.26
CA SER A 31 -19.67 3.50 6.57
C SER A 31 -18.28 2.89 6.31
N LYS A 32 -17.30 3.68 5.84
CA LYS A 32 -15.92 3.24 5.64
C LYS A 32 -15.24 2.83 6.95
N ASP A 33 -15.49 3.54 8.03
CA ASP A 33 -14.95 3.24 9.36
C ASP A 33 -15.58 1.95 9.93
N ALA A 34 -16.88 1.76 9.76
CA ALA A 34 -17.56 0.53 10.13
C ALA A 34 -17.03 -0.67 9.33
N GLN A 35 -16.81 -0.50 8.01
CA GLN A 35 -16.22 -1.53 7.16
C GLN A 35 -14.78 -1.86 7.60
N SER A 36 -13.99 -0.85 7.95
CA SER A 36 -12.61 -1.02 8.44
C SER A 36 -12.58 -1.80 9.75
N ARG A 37 -13.42 -1.43 10.72
CA ARG A 37 -13.56 -2.14 12.01
C ARG A 37 -14.04 -3.58 11.83
N PHE A 38 -15.00 -3.81 10.93
CA PHE A 38 -15.49 -5.15 10.63
C PHE A 38 -14.38 -6.05 10.06
N LEU A 39 -13.56 -5.52 9.14
CA LEU A 39 -12.45 -6.27 8.56
C LEU A 39 -11.32 -6.53 9.56
N ALA A 40 -11.04 -5.57 10.45
CA ALA A 40 -10.09 -5.77 11.56
C ALA A 40 -10.58 -6.87 12.52
N MET A 41 -11.88 -6.87 12.87
CA MET A 41 -12.49 -7.92 13.68
C MET A 41 -12.42 -9.29 12.99
N LEU A 42 -12.83 -9.39 11.72
CA LEU A 42 -12.74 -10.64 10.95
C LEU A 42 -11.30 -11.17 10.89
N THR A 43 -10.32 -10.28 10.73
CA THR A 43 -8.90 -10.62 10.74
C THR A 43 -8.48 -11.25 12.06
N HIS A 44 -8.91 -10.68 13.18
CA HIS A 44 -8.63 -11.20 14.51
C HIS A 44 -9.26 -12.59 14.72
N GLU A 45 -10.52 -12.75 14.33
CA GLU A 45 -11.26 -14.01 14.43
C GLU A 45 -10.72 -15.11 13.49
N LEU A 46 -10.08 -14.75 12.38
CA LEU A 46 -9.45 -15.71 11.45
C LEU A 46 -8.08 -16.23 11.95
N ARG A 47 -7.43 -15.53 12.89
CA ARG A 47 -6.12 -15.94 13.42
C ARG A 47 -6.19 -17.25 14.22
N ALA A 48 -7.27 -17.45 14.97
CA ALA A 48 -7.51 -18.66 15.75
C ALA A 48 -7.75 -19.92 14.89
N PRO A 49 -8.68 -19.95 13.91
CA PRO A 49 -8.89 -21.12 13.06
C PRO A 49 -7.68 -21.44 12.18
N LEU A 50 -6.90 -20.44 11.76
CA LEU A 50 -5.61 -20.67 11.09
C LEU A 50 -4.58 -21.35 11.98
N SER A 51 -4.49 -20.94 13.23
CA SER A 51 -3.57 -21.55 14.21
C SER A 51 -3.94 -23.01 14.46
N ALA A 52 -5.23 -23.32 14.52
CA ALA A 52 -5.71 -24.70 14.59
C ALA A 52 -5.39 -25.50 13.32
N LEU A 53 -5.56 -24.90 12.13
CA LEU A 53 -5.24 -25.53 10.85
C LEU A 53 -3.74 -25.82 10.73
N ARG A 54 -2.86 -24.90 11.18
CA ARG A 54 -1.41 -25.14 11.30
C ARG A 54 -1.09 -26.34 12.18
N LEU A 55 -1.73 -26.45 13.34
CA LEU A 55 -1.52 -27.57 14.26
C LEU A 55 -1.88 -28.91 13.62
N CYS A 56 -3.01 -28.94 12.89
CA CYS A 56 -3.43 -30.12 12.14
C CYS A 56 -2.45 -30.47 11.01
N LEU A 57 -1.94 -29.46 10.28
CA LEU A 57 -0.94 -29.67 9.22
C LEU A 57 0.42 -30.15 9.76
N ALA A 58 0.82 -29.67 10.94
CA ALA A 58 2.06 -30.09 11.59
C ALA A 58 2.06 -31.59 11.93
N GLY A 59 0.89 -32.16 12.24
CA GLY A 59 0.70 -33.59 12.54
C GLY A 59 0.64 -34.52 11.31
N LEU A 60 0.52 -33.98 10.09
CA LEU A 60 0.47 -34.80 8.87
C LEU A 60 1.88 -35.21 8.40
N PRO A 61 2.02 -36.31 7.62
CA PRO A 61 3.28 -36.65 6.96
C PRO A 61 3.75 -35.54 6.02
N LYS A 62 5.07 -35.37 5.83
CA LYS A 62 5.65 -34.31 4.97
C LYS A 62 5.40 -34.52 3.47
N ALA A 63 5.01 -35.72 3.05
CA ALA A 63 4.79 -36.06 1.66
C ALA A 63 3.31 -35.89 1.26
N GLY A 64 3.02 -34.88 0.44
CA GLY A 64 1.71 -34.71 -0.17
C GLY A 64 1.49 -33.30 -0.74
N ASN A 65 1.02 -33.20 -1.98
CA ASN A 65 0.69 -31.93 -2.62
C ASN A 65 -0.31 -31.12 -1.78
N LEU A 66 -1.29 -31.79 -1.15
CA LEU A 66 -2.32 -31.18 -0.32
C LEU A 66 -1.75 -30.41 0.89
N ARG A 67 -0.71 -30.96 1.55
CA ARG A 67 -0.04 -30.28 2.66
C ARG A 67 0.67 -29.01 2.19
N ARG A 68 1.39 -29.07 1.08
CA ARG A 68 2.07 -27.89 0.49
C ARG A 68 1.06 -26.80 0.10
N TYR A 69 -0.07 -27.18 -0.48
CA TYR A 69 -1.15 -26.24 -0.79
C TYR A 69 -1.75 -25.60 0.47
N ALA A 70 -1.95 -26.39 1.52
CA ALA A 70 -2.50 -25.88 2.77
C ALA A 70 -1.50 -24.98 3.51
N GLU A 71 -0.22 -25.33 3.55
CA GLU A 71 0.85 -24.47 4.10
C GLU A 71 0.94 -23.13 3.33
N ALA A 72 0.89 -23.17 2.00
CA ALA A 72 0.88 -21.96 1.18
C ALA A 72 -0.36 -21.10 1.44
N ALA A 73 -1.54 -21.71 1.59
CA ALA A 73 -2.78 -21.00 1.91
C ALA A 73 -2.71 -20.35 3.30
N VAL A 74 -2.14 -21.04 4.30
CA VAL A 74 -1.93 -20.49 5.64
C VAL A 74 -1.04 -19.24 5.59
N VAL A 75 0.11 -19.31 4.92
CA VAL A 75 1.03 -18.17 4.76
C VAL A 75 0.35 -16.99 4.06
N GLN A 76 -0.46 -17.26 3.05
CA GLN A 76 -1.24 -16.22 2.36
C GLN A 76 -2.24 -15.55 3.31
N ILE A 77 -2.95 -16.32 4.14
CA ILE A 77 -3.92 -15.76 5.07
C ILE A 77 -3.21 -14.98 6.19
N ASP A 78 -2.08 -15.46 6.71
CA ASP A 78 -1.25 -14.69 7.67
C ASP A 78 -0.84 -13.34 7.10
N THR A 79 -0.35 -13.33 5.86
CA THR A 79 0.05 -12.09 5.17
C THR A 79 -1.13 -11.11 5.07
N VAL A 80 -2.35 -11.61 4.83
CA VAL A 80 -3.56 -10.79 4.83
C VAL A 80 -3.87 -10.26 6.22
N ILE A 81 -3.77 -11.11 7.25
CA ILE A 81 -4.02 -10.73 8.64
C ILE A 81 -3.05 -9.65 9.10
N GLU A 82 -1.76 -9.81 8.84
CA GLU A 82 -0.72 -8.85 9.18
C GLU A 82 -0.96 -7.49 8.49
N ARG A 83 -1.36 -7.51 7.22
CA ARG A 83 -1.70 -6.28 6.48
C ARG A 83 -2.93 -5.57 7.06
N CYS A 84 -3.95 -6.33 7.46
CA CYS A 84 -5.13 -5.77 8.11
C CYS A 84 -4.81 -5.19 9.49
N ASP A 85 -4.01 -5.89 10.30
CA ASP A 85 -3.54 -5.41 11.61
C ASP A 85 -2.74 -4.11 11.46
N LEU A 86 -1.79 -4.09 10.53
CA LEU A 86 -0.97 -2.92 10.25
C LEU A 86 -1.81 -1.73 9.78
N ALA A 87 -2.79 -1.95 8.90
CA ALA A 87 -3.73 -0.91 8.48
C ALA A 87 -4.56 -0.39 9.67
N SER A 88 -5.04 -1.27 10.55
CA SER A 88 -5.79 -0.88 11.74
C SER A 88 -4.94 -0.08 12.74
N ARG A 89 -3.68 -0.49 12.97
CA ARG A 89 -2.76 0.23 13.86
C ARG A 89 -2.41 1.62 13.31
N PHE A 90 -2.31 1.74 11.99
CA PHE A 90 -2.15 3.02 11.32
C PHE A 90 -3.39 3.92 11.53
N ASP A 91 -4.59 3.40 11.29
CA ASP A 91 -5.85 4.14 11.51
C ASP A 91 -6.01 4.64 12.94
N ASP A 92 -5.63 3.81 13.91
CA ASP A 92 -5.72 4.13 15.33
C ASP A 92 -4.62 5.11 15.79
N GLY A 93 -3.68 5.51 14.92
CA GLY A 93 -2.56 6.37 15.28
C GLY A 93 -1.55 5.72 16.25
N LYS A 94 -1.54 4.38 16.34
CA LYS A 94 -0.75 3.61 17.32
C LYS A 94 0.67 3.25 16.82
N LEU A 95 1.09 3.79 15.68
CA LEU A 95 2.42 3.55 15.13
C LEU A 95 3.36 4.69 15.56
N ALA A 96 4.38 4.33 16.34
CA ALA A 96 5.47 5.24 16.69
C ALA A 96 6.62 5.08 15.68
N VAL A 97 7.22 6.20 15.28
CA VAL A 97 8.35 6.23 14.34
C VAL A 97 9.65 6.14 15.14
N ALA A 98 10.45 5.12 14.87
CA ALA A 98 11.77 4.92 15.48
C ALA A 98 12.87 5.24 14.47
N LYS A 99 13.30 6.51 14.42
CA LYS A 99 14.34 6.95 13.48
C LYS A 99 15.73 6.45 13.88
N THR A 100 16.40 5.79 12.95
CA THR A 100 17.79 5.32 13.06
C THR A 100 18.52 5.57 11.74
N TRP A 101 19.85 5.54 11.75
CA TRP A 101 20.62 5.50 10.51
C TRP A 101 20.43 4.14 9.84
N CYS A 102 20.02 4.14 8.57
CA CYS A 102 19.86 2.93 7.79
C CYS A 102 20.44 3.11 6.37
N ALA A 103 21.10 2.06 5.87
CA ALA A 103 21.55 1.99 4.48
C ALA A 103 20.39 1.50 3.60
N LEU A 104 19.97 2.31 2.63
CA LEU A 104 18.83 1.99 1.77
C LEU A 104 19.09 0.69 0.99
N HIS A 105 20.32 0.47 0.53
CA HIS A 105 20.70 -0.70 -0.23
C HIS A 105 20.52 -2.01 0.56
N GLU A 106 20.82 -2.01 1.85
CA GLU A 106 20.59 -3.18 2.73
C GLU A 106 19.10 -3.46 2.87
N LEU A 107 18.28 -2.42 3.08
CA LEU A 107 16.83 -2.58 3.19
C LEU A 107 16.20 -3.12 1.91
N VAL A 108 16.64 -2.62 0.75
CA VAL A 108 16.18 -3.12 -0.55
C VAL A 108 16.61 -4.58 -0.72
N SER A 109 17.88 -4.91 -0.47
CA SER A 109 18.40 -6.27 -0.60
C SER A 109 17.63 -7.27 0.26
N ASP A 110 17.33 -6.91 1.51
CA ASP A 110 16.53 -7.74 2.41
C ASP A 110 15.13 -8.04 1.84
N VAL A 111 14.47 -7.02 1.26
CA VAL A 111 13.15 -7.17 0.64
C VAL A 111 13.22 -8.06 -0.61
N LEU A 112 14.29 -7.96 -1.39
CA LEU A 112 14.47 -8.74 -2.63
C LEU A 112 14.71 -10.22 -2.35
N VAL A 113 15.58 -10.55 -1.39
CA VAL A 113 15.94 -11.95 -1.05
C VAL A 113 14.73 -12.74 -0.57
N GLN A 114 13.79 -12.10 0.12
CA GLN A 114 12.60 -12.76 0.67
C GLN A 114 11.46 -12.93 -0.36
N ARG A 115 11.61 -12.40 -1.58
CA ARG A 115 10.53 -12.35 -2.57
C ARG A 115 10.67 -13.40 -3.67
N PRO A 116 9.62 -14.20 -3.93
CA PRO A 116 9.52 -14.95 -5.16
C PRO A 116 9.60 -14.00 -6.36
N HIS A 117 10.43 -14.35 -7.34
CA HIS A 117 10.72 -13.54 -8.51
C HIS A 117 11.45 -12.21 -8.24
N GLY A 118 12.12 -12.09 -7.08
CA GLY A 118 12.93 -10.93 -6.73
C GLY A 118 14.05 -10.65 -7.74
N GLU A 119 14.52 -11.67 -8.46
CA GLU A 119 15.52 -11.57 -9.53
C GLU A 119 15.07 -10.70 -10.71
N ARG A 120 13.77 -10.42 -10.87
CA ARG A 120 13.24 -9.51 -11.90
C ARG A 120 13.40 -8.03 -11.54
N ILE A 121 13.78 -7.72 -10.30
CA ILE A 121 13.98 -6.34 -9.87
C ILE A 121 15.41 -5.92 -10.24
N ALA A 122 15.51 -5.01 -11.20
CA ALA A 122 16.76 -4.47 -11.70
C ALA A 122 16.99 -3.06 -11.14
N PHE A 123 18.22 -2.79 -10.72
CA PHE A 123 18.67 -1.46 -10.37
C PHE A 123 19.00 -0.70 -11.66
N ASP A 124 18.36 0.43 -11.86
CA ASP A 124 18.61 1.31 -13.00
C ASP A 124 19.86 2.18 -12.77
N HIS A 125 20.37 2.82 -13.82
CA HIS A 125 21.62 3.60 -13.78
C HIS A 125 21.62 4.74 -12.76
N ASP A 126 20.45 5.30 -12.48
CA ASP A 126 20.25 6.37 -11.48
C ASP A 126 20.04 5.84 -10.05
N TYR A 127 20.33 4.56 -9.80
CA TYR A 127 20.31 3.98 -8.46
C TYR A 127 21.64 4.24 -7.73
N ASP A 128 21.58 4.98 -6.62
CA ASP A 128 22.71 5.22 -5.73
C ASP A 128 22.69 4.22 -4.54
N PRO A 129 23.58 3.19 -4.53
CA PRO A 129 23.66 2.22 -3.44
C PRO A 129 24.26 2.81 -2.15
N SER A 130 24.89 3.99 -2.21
CA SER A 130 25.57 4.61 -1.07
C SER A 130 24.64 5.42 -0.16
N ILE A 131 23.34 5.44 -0.47
CA ILE A 131 22.35 6.20 0.29
C ILE A 131 22.23 5.63 1.72
N VAL A 132 22.66 6.46 2.66
CA VAL A 132 22.41 6.34 4.10
C VAL A 132 21.57 7.53 4.54
N MET A 133 20.50 7.27 5.30
CA MET A 133 19.52 8.28 5.73
C MET A 133 19.01 8.01 7.16
N GLN A 134 18.46 9.04 7.83
CA GLN A 134 17.89 8.90 9.16
C GLN A 134 16.38 8.67 9.08
N SER A 135 15.94 7.42 9.17
CA SER A 135 14.54 7.02 8.99
C SER A 135 14.18 5.80 9.84
N ASP A 136 12.93 5.35 9.78
CA ASP A 136 12.51 4.10 10.41
C ASP A 136 12.67 2.93 9.39
N PRO A 137 13.62 2.01 9.62
CA PRO A 137 13.90 0.93 8.68
C PRO A 137 12.72 -0.05 8.55
N ALA A 138 11.89 -0.23 9.58
CA ALA A 138 10.74 -1.12 9.52
C ALA A 138 9.62 -0.52 8.63
N LEU A 139 9.39 0.79 8.75
CA LEU A 139 8.44 1.51 7.90
C LEU A 139 8.94 1.57 6.44
N LEU A 140 10.22 1.84 6.23
CA LEU A 140 10.84 1.81 4.89
C LEU A 140 10.74 0.43 4.24
N LYS A 141 11.10 -0.64 4.96
CA LYS A 141 10.94 -2.02 4.47
C LYS A 141 9.49 -2.31 4.09
N THR A 142 8.53 -1.84 4.89
CA THR A 142 7.11 -1.98 4.59
C THR A 142 6.72 -1.27 3.29
N ILE A 143 7.20 -0.04 3.07
CA ILE A 143 6.95 0.72 1.84
C ILE A 143 7.54 -0.06 0.65
N LEU A 144 8.83 -0.38 0.70
CA LEU A 144 9.55 -1.09 -0.35
C LEU A 144 8.90 -2.43 -0.69
N ASP A 145 8.52 -3.21 0.33
CA ASP A 145 7.83 -4.48 0.15
C ASP A 145 6.50 -4.31 -0.58
N ASN A 146 5.70 -3.32 -0.20
CA ASN A 146 4.41 -3.07 -0.85
C ASN A 146 4.57 -2.61 -2.31
N LEU A 147 5.56 -1.76 -2.61
CA LEU A 147 5.78 -1.27 -3.97
C LEU A 147 6.34 -2.36 -4.89
N THR A 148 7.44 -2.98 -4.49
CA THR A 148 8.08 -4.04 -5.26
C THR A 148 7.15 -5.25 -5.43
N GLY A 149 6.35 -5.57 -4.42
CA GLY A 149 5.38 -6.66 -4.50
C GLY A 149 4.21 -6.39 -5.42
N ASN A 150 3.72 -5.16 -5.47
CA ASN A 150 2.71 -4.80 -6.46
C ASN A 150 3.31 -4.82 -7.87
N ALA A 151 4.53 -4.32 -8.03
CA ALA A 151 5.22 -4.29 -9.31
C ALA A 151 5.40 -5.71 -9.89
N LEU A 152 5.99 -6.63 -9.11
CA LEU A 152 6.17 -8.03 -9.49
C LEU A 152 4.85 -8.75 -9.79
N LYS A 153 3.79 -8.42 -9.06
CA LYS A 153 2.49 -9.07 -9.19
C LYS A 153 1.72 -8.63 -10.43
N TYR A 154 1.80 -7.35 -10.79
CA TYR A 154 1.02 -6.77 -11.89
C TYR A 154 1.81 -6.59 -13.19
N SER A 155 3.13 -6.79 -13.15
CA SER A 155 3.98 -6.93 -14.32
C SER A 155 3.66 -8.20 -15.11
N PRO A 156 3.68 -8.16 -16.46
CA PRO A 156 3.75 -9.37 -17.27
C PRO A 156 4.94 -10.26 -16.85
N PRO A 157 4.84 -11.59 -17.05
CA PRO A 157 6.00 -12.48 -16.90
C PRO A 157 7.19 -11.97 -17.72
N ASP A 158 8.40 -12.22 -17.23
CA ASP A 158 9.67 -11.91 -17.92
C ASP A 158 9.93 -10.43 -18.23
N THR A 159 9.14 -9.50 -17.67
CA THR A 159 9.42 -8.06 -17.72
C THR A 159 10.17 -7.61 -16.47
N PRO A 160 11.20 -6.74 -16.61
CA PRO A 160 11.94 -6.23 -15.47
C PRO A 160 11.12 -5.21 -14.68
N ILE A 161 11.39 -5.14 -13.37
CA ILE A 161 10.93 -4.07 -12.49
C ILE A 161 12.12 -3.14 -12.28
N LEU A 162 12.00 -1.88 -12.64
CA LEU A 162 13.09 -0.91 -12.49
C LEU A 162 12.97 -0.22 -11.13
N LEU A 163 14.04 -0.28 -10.35
CA LEU A 163 14.17 0.41 -9.07
C LEU A 163 15.27 1.48 -9.18
N THR A 164 14.89 2.73 -8.97
CA THR A 164 15.80 3.87 -8.84
C THR A 164 15.75 4.44 -7.44
N ALA A 165 16.87 4.97 -6.97
CA ALA A 165 16.94 5.69 -5.71
C ALA A 165 18.04 6.74 -5.78
N HIS A 166 17.69 8.00 -5.55
CA HIS A 166 18.66 9.11 -5.57
C HIS A 166 18.30 10.15 -4.51
N ARG A 167 19.31 10.91 -4.05
CA ARG A 167 19.09 12.05 -3.17
C ARG A 167 18.35 13.16 -3.94
N GLN A 168 17.32 13.73 -3.33
CA GLN A 168 16.51 14.78 -3.92
C GLN A 168 16.10 15.81 -2.87
N ILE A 169 16.20 17.09 -3.22
CA ILE A 169 15.71 18.20 -2.40
C ILE A 169 14.27 18.51 -2.81
N ARG A 170 13.35 18.58 -1.84
CA ARG A 170 11.99 19.10 -2.00
C ARG A 170 11.72 20.14 -0.93
N ASP A 171 11.17 21.29 -1.30
CA ASP A 171 10.81 22.37 -0.38
C ASP A 171 11.91 22.73 0.64
N ALA A 172 13.16 22.84 0.15
CA ALA A 172 14.37 23.09 0.93
C ALA A 172 14.75 22.00 1.96
N GLN A 173 14.12 20.83 1.91
CA GLN A 173 14.45 19.66 2.71
C GLN A 173 15.18 18.60 1.89
N GLN A 174 16.28 18.08 2.44
CA GLN A 174 16.99 16.93 1.86
C GLN A 174 16.16 15.67 2.06
N GLY A 175 16.14 14.81 1.03
CA GLY A 175 15.43 13.55 1.08
C GLY A 175 15.97 12.56 0.07
N VAL A 176 15.32 11.41 0.02
CA VAL A 176 15.59 10.35 -0.94
C VAL A 176 14.33 10.11 -1.75
N CYS A 177 14.47 10.18 -3.07
CA CYS A 177 13.45 9.75 -4.01
C CYS A 177 13.70 8.29 -4.38
N ILE A 178 12.73 7.43 -4.15
CA ILE A 178 12.74 6.01 -4.50
C ILE A 178 11.62 5.80 -5.51
N ARG A 179 11.95 5.25 -6.68
CA ARG A 179 10.97 4.99 -7.74
C ARG A 179 10.98 3.51 -8.10
N VAL A 180 9.79 2.92 -8.15
CA VAL A 180 9.54 1.56 -8.59
C VAL A 180 8.66 1.62 -9.83
N GLU A 181 9.16 1.06 -10.92
CA GLU A 181 8.52 1.10 -12.23
C GLU A 181 8.33 -0.30 -12.80
N ASN A 182 7.16 -0.54 -13.38
CA ASN A 182 6.89 -1.80 -14.07
C ASN A 182 5.97 -1.60 -15.27
N GLN A 183 6.11 -2.49 -16.26
CA GLN A 183 5.15 -2.61 -17.35
C GLN A 183 3.82 -3.18 -16.83
N ILE A 184 2.71 -2.84 -17.48
CA ILE A 184 1.41 -3.49 -17.26
C ILE A 184 0.92 -4.19 -18.52
N ALA A 185 0.19 -5.29 -18.36
CA ALA A 185 -0.30 -6.14 -19.47
C ALA A 185 -1.33 -5.45 -20.42
N GLY A 186 -1.70 -4.20 -20.16
CA GLY A 186 -2.59 -3.41 -21.01
C GLY A 186 -3.37 -2.34 -20.25
N PRO A 187 -4.14 -1.49 -20.96
CA PRO A 187 -4.85 -0.35 -20.36
C PRO A 187 -5.80 -0.71 -19.22
N ALA A 188 -6.36 -1.91 -19.24
CA ALA A 188 -7.32 -2.35 -18.23
C ALA A 188 -6.70 -2.76 -16.87
N MET A 189 -5.37 -2.94 -16.83
CA MET A 189 -4.62 -3.12 -15.58
C MET A 189 -4.22 -1.79 -14.94
N ARG A 190 -4.49 -0.66 -15.62
CA ARG A 190 -4.13 0.67 -15.16
C ARG A 190 -4.96 1.06 -13.93
N PRO A 191 -4.31 1.45 -12.83
CA PRO A 191 -5.02 1.99 -11.67
C PRO A 191 -5.67 3.34 -11.96
N ASN A 192 -6.83 3.59 -11.34
CA ASN A 192 -7.44 4.92 -11.28
C ASN A 192 -6.59 5.81 -10.35
N PRO A 193 -6.03 6.95 -10.81
CA PRO A 193 -5.18 7.82 -10.02
C PRO A 193 -5.81 8.33 -8.71
N GLU A 194 -7.12 8.56 -8.69
CA GLU A 194 -7.84 9.08 -7.51
C GLU A 194 -8.06 8.02 -6.45
N ARG A 195 -8.05 6.73 -6.85
CA ARG A 195 -8.41 5.61 -5.98
C ARG A 195 -7.24 4.66 -5.70
N VAL A 196 -6.12 4.79 -6.40
CA VAL A 196 -4.98 3.85 -6.34
C VAL A 196 -4.43 3.64 -4.92
N PHE A 197 -4.53 4.66 -4.06
CA PHE A 197 -4.11 4.60 -2.65
C PHE A 197 -5.27 4.39 -1.66
N SER A 198 -6.49 4.15 -2.14
CA SER A 198 -7.66 3.91 -1.28
C SER A 198 -7.67 2.49 -0.75
N LYS A 199 -8.16 2.30 0.49
CA LYS A 199 -8.33 0.96 1.08
C LYS A 199 -9.17 0.06 0.17
N TYR A 200 -8.71 -1.18 0.02
CA TYR A 200 -9.39 -2.24 -0.73
C TYR A 200 -9.57 -1.96 -2.23
N TYR A 201 -8.98 -0.88 -2.74
CA TYR A 201 -9.06 -0.57 -4.17
C TYR A 201 -8.20 -1.55 -4.98
N ARG A 202 -8.77 -1.99 -6.11
CA ARG A 202 -8.12 -2.87 -7.09
C ARG A 202 -8.61 -2.47 -8.49
N ALA A 203 -7.71 -2.50 -9.48
CA ALA A 203 -8.10 -2.26 -10.87
C ALA A 203 -9.09 -3.35 -11.36
N PRO A 204 -10.02 -3.04 -12.29
CA PRO A 204 -11.12 -3.94 -12.67
C PRO A 204 -10.67 -5.34 -13.10
N LEU A 205 -9.62 -5.44 -13.93
CA LEU A 205 -9.06 -6.74 -14.36
C LEU A 205 -7.98 -7.29 -13.43
N ALA A 206 -7.49 -6.50 -12.47
CA ALA A 206 -6.63 -6.98 -11.41
C ALA A 206 -7.38 -7.87 -10.41
N GLN A 207 -8.73 -7.89 -10.39
CA GLN A 207 -9.55 -8.71 -9.49
C GLN A 207 -9.29 -10.22 -9.63
N ARG A 208 -8.84 -10.70 -10.80
CA ARG A 208 -8.50 -12.11 -11.05
C ARG A 208 -7.21 -12.58 -10.37
N SER A 209 -6.38 -11.65 -9.88
CA SER A 209 -5.19 -11.97 -9.07
C SER A 209 -5.57 -12.07 -7.57
N THR A 210 -4.78 -12.71 -6.73
CA THR A 210 -5.03 -12.74 -5.27
C THR A 210 -4.49 -11.46 -4.60
N GLY A 211 -5.27 -10.72 -3.81
CA GLY A 211 -4.74 -9.56 -3.06
C GLY A 211 -5.80 -8.71 -2.35
N SER A 212 -5.42 -8.15 -1.20
CA SER A 212 -6.33 -7.42 -0.31
C SER A 212 -6.63 -5.98 -0.74
N GLY A 213 -5.84 -5.38 -1.62
CA GLY A 213 -5.97 -3.95 -1.97
C GLY A 213 -5.52 -2.99 -0.85
N LEU A 214 -4.81 -3.49 0.17
CA LEU A 214 -4.28 -2.68 1.28
C LEU A 214 -2.87 -2.16 1.05
N GLY A 215 -2.08 -2.78 0.17
CA GLY A 215 -0.64 -2.53 0.12
C GLY A 215 -0.24 -1.09 -0.20
N LEU A 216 -0.85 -0.49 -1.22
CA LEU A 216 -0.58 0.92 -1.59
C LEU A 216 -1.14 1.90 -0.56
N TYR A 217 -2.26 1.57 0.08
CA TYR A 217 -2.80 2.36 1.19
C TYR A 217 -1.82 2.38 2.38
N ILE A 218 -1.28 1.21 2.75
CA ILE A 218 -0.26 1.07 3.79
C ILE A 218 1.01 1.85 3.40
N ALA A 219 1.53 1.67 2.18
CA ALA A 219 2.71 2.39 1.71
C ALA A 219 2.52 3.91 1.80
N ARG A 220 1.35 4.43 1.43
CA ARG A 220 1.03 5.86 1.60
C ARG A 220 1.00 6.29 3.06
N GLY A 221 0.38 5.49 3.93
CA GLY A 221 0.33 5.78 5.36
C GLY A 221 1.72 5.82 6.00
N MET A 222 2.57 4.83 5.70
CA MET A 222 3.94 4.76 6.21
C MET A 222 4.80 5.91 5.66
N SER A 223 4.65 6.26 4.37
CA SER A 223 5.36 7.41 3.79
C SER A 223 4.97 8.70 4.51
N ALA A 224 3.68 8.90 4.79
CA ALA A 224 3.20 10.06 5.53
C ALA A 224 3.71 10.08 6.99
N LEU A 225 3.76 8.93 7.68
CA LEU A 225 4.34 8.83 9.03
C LEU A 225 5.82 9.22 9.06
N LEU A 226 6.56 8.92 8.00
CA LEU A 226 7.96 9.32 7.84
C LEU A 226 8.13 10.80 7.47
N GLY A 227 7.03 11.54 7.26
CA GLY A 227 7.05 12.92 6.78
C GLY A 227 7.29 13.06 5.28
N GLY A 228 7.17 11.96 4.53
CA GLY A 228 7.33 11.91 3.09
C GLY A 228 6.00 11.84 2.34
N ASP A 229 6.09 11.61 1.03
CA ASP A 229 4.94 11.47 0.15
C ASP A 229 5.14 10.34 -0.87
N ILE A 230 4.02 9.78 -1.33
CA ILE A 230 3.98 8.80 -2.43
C ILE A 230 3.07 9.31 -3.54
N ARG A 231 3.50 9.11 -4.79
CA ARG A 231 2.75 9.48 -5.99
C ARG A 231 2.70 8.31 -6.96
N TYR A 232 1.63 8.32 -7.75
CA TYR A 232 1.46 7.42 -8.87
C TYR A 232 1.63 8.22 -10.17
N ILE A 233 2.52 7.75 -11.03
CA ILE A 233 2.79 8.34 -12.34
C ILE A 233 2.46 7.27 -13.40
N SER A 234 1.72 7.70 -14.41
CA SER A 234 1.23 6.86 -15.49
C SER A 234 1.99 7.19 -16.77
N ASP A 235 2.93 6.34 -17.17
CA ASP A 235 3.80 6.57 -18.33
C ASP A 235 3.73 5.36 -19.28
N GLN A 236 2.89 5.39 -20.31
CA GLN A 236 2.49 4.17 -21.03
C GLN A 236 3.67 3.52 -21.78
N PRO A 237 3.89 2.18 -21.68
CA PRO A 237 3.04 1.14 -21.07
C PRO A 237 3.30 0.89 -19.57
N ASN A 238 4.10 1.72 -18.93
CA ASN A 238 4.54 1.58 -17.56
C ASN A 238 3.59 2.25 -16.55
N VAL A 239 3.74 1.80 -15.31
CA VAL A 239 3.23 2.44 -14.11
C VAL A 239 4.38 2.65 -13.16
N ILE A 240 4.39 3.81 -12.51
CA ILE A 240 5.49 4.24 -11.67
C ILE A 240 4.90 4.63 -10.32
N PHE A 241 5.48 4.11 -9.25
CA PHE A 241 5.26 4.58 -7.90
C PHE A 241 6.53 5.26 -7.40
N GLU A 242 6.41 6.54 -7.09
CA GLU A 242 7.50 7.37 -6.60
C GLU A 242 7.23 7.74 -5.15
N VAL A 243 8.19 7.45 -4.27
CA VAL A 243 8.17 7.80 -2.86
C VAL A 243 9.32 8.76 -2.59
N TRP A 244 9.03 9.88 -1.97
CA TRP A 244 10.05 10.75 -1.41
C TRP A 244 9.99 10.70 0.10
N ILE A 245 11.12 10.42 0.75
CA ILE A 245 11.25 10.38 2.21
C ILE A 245 12.31 11.41 2.63
N PRO A 246 12.02 12.27 3.61
CA PRO A 246 13.03 13.18 4.16
C PRO A 246 14.18 12.40 4.81
N ALA A 247 15.41 12.86 4.58
CA ALA A 247 16.64 12.17 4.97
C ALA A 247 17.26 12.72 6.26
#